data_AF-A0A662FZI7-F1
#
_entry.id   AF-A0A662FZI7-F1
#
_cell.length_a   1.000
_cell.length_b   1.000
_cell.length_c   1.000
_cell.angle_alpha   90.00
_cell.angle_beta   90.00
_cell.angle_gamma   90.00
#
_symmetry.space_group_name_H-M   'P 1'
#
loop_
_entity.id
_entity.type
_entity.pdbx_description
1 polymer ?
#
loop_
_entity_poly.entity_id
_entity_poly.type
_entity_poly.pdbx_seq_one_letter_code
_entity_poly.pdbx_strand_id
1 'polypeptide(L)'
;MKPILSLKRDTMRVPRSFHDKVRRLVQDIISSEYFNYLVVALAALLMSGVIYAVVEQPRVMWGDVFFYPSTLGQTWAEVIIIAMSYMLCFIGMYLIYKSHRYLYEPKHASIMMIVGTLILFVSLVLLMIIYGVKRGW
;
A
#
# COMPACT_ATOMS: atom_id res chain seq x y z
N MET A 1 14.24 -72.22 1.05
CA MET A 1 14.30 -70.97 1.84
C MET A 1 13.83 -69.82 0.95
N LYS A 2 12.62 -69.30 1.18
CA LYS A 2 12.05 -68.15 0.43
C LYS A 2 12.43 -66.85 1.16
N PRO A 3 12.83 -65.77 0.46
CA PRO A 3 13.27 -64.53 1.09
C PRO A 3 12.09 -63.71 1.61
N ILE A 4 12.21 -63.19 2.83
CA ILE A 4 11.21 -62.43 3.60
C ILE A 4 11.26 -60.94 3.19
N LEU A 5 11.29 -60.64 1.90
CA LEU A 5 11.71 -59.31 1.40
C LEU A 5 10.64 -58.55 0.60
N SER A 6 9.35 -58.82 0.79
CA SER A 6 8.30 -58.09 0.08
C SER A 6 7.14 -57.57 0.92
N LEU A 7 7.30 -57.46 2.25
CA LEU A 7 6.32 -56.74 3.07
C LEU A 7 6.48 -55.23 2.86
N LYS A 8 5.89 -54.78 1.75
CA LYS A 8 4.88 -53.73 1.76
C LYS A 8 5.30 -52.51 2.58
N ARG A 9 6.38 -51.88 2.10
CA ARG A 9 6.65 -50.47 2.40
C ARG A 9 5.67 -49.63 1.56
N ASP A 10 4.38 -49.83 1.82
CA ASP A 10 3.35 -48.90 1.42
C ASP A 10 3.66 -47.61 2.16
N THR A 11 4.30 -46.73 1.42
CA THR A 11 4.50 -45.33 1.78
C THR A 11 3.17 -44.79 2.27
N MET A 12 3.04 -44.65 3.59
CA MET A 12 1.95 -43.91 4.21
C MET A 12 1.95 -42.51 3.59
N ARG A 13 1.11 -42.31 2.57
CA ARG A 13 0.72 -40.99 2.10
C ARG A 13 -0.11 -40.40 3.23
N VAL A 14 0.57 -39.70 4.13
CA VAL A 14 -0.06 -38.91 5.20
C VAL A 14 -1.13 -38.06 4.52
N PRO A 15 -2.42 -38.19 4.89
CA PRO A 15 -3.47 -37.39 4.29
C PRO A 15 -3.15 -35.92 4.55
N ARG A 16 -3.05 -35.12 3.47
CA ARG A 16 -2.74 -33.68 3.56
C ARG A 16 -3.79 -33.03 4.46
N SER A 17 -3.38 -32.60 5.65
CA SER A 17 -4.27 -32.05 6.67
C SER A 17 -4.84 -30.69 6.23
N PHE A 18 -6.00 -30.31 6.77
CA PHE A 18 -6.62 -29.01 6.52
C PHE A 18 -5.66 -27.85 6.77
N HIS A 19 -4.82 -27.95 7.80
CA HIS A 19 -3.80 -26.94 8.14
C HIS A 19 -2.81 -26.71 6.99
N ASP A 20 -2.42 -27.74 6.26
CA ASP A 20 -1.51 -27.60 5.11
C ASP A 20 -2.18 -26.95 3.90
N LYS A 21 -3.51 -27.05 3.80
CA LYS A 21 -4.30 -26.42 2.75
C LYS A 21 -4.55 -24.94 3.06
N VAL A 22 -4.88 -24.63 4.32
CA VAL A 22 -5.00 -23.24 4.82
C VAL A 22 -3.65 -22.53 4.72
N ARG A 23 -2.56 -23.16 5.15
CA ARG A 23 -1.22 -22.57 5.08
C ARG A 23 -0.81 -22.24 3.65
N ARG A 24 -1.12 -23.10 2.68
CA ARG A 24 -0.85 -22.84 1.25
C ARG A 24 -1.68 -21.68 0.72
N LEU A 25 -3.00 -21.66 0.96
CA LEU A 25 -3.85 -20.54 0.54
C LEU A 25 -3.39 -19.22 1.13
N VAL A 26 -3.06 -19.20 2.42
CA VAL A 26 -2.52 -18.01 3.10
C VAL A 26 -1.17 -17.61 2.51
N GLN A 27 -0.27 -18.55 2.26
CA GLN A 27 1.02 -18.26 1.61
C GLN A 27 0.85 -17.74 0.18
N ASP A 28 -0.09 -18.28 -0.59
CA ASP A 28 -0.34 -17.88 -1.97
C ASP A 28 -0.96 -16.46 -2.03
N ILE A 29 -1.84 -16.12 -1.08
CA ILE A 29 -2.41 -14.78 -0.95
C ILE A 29 -1.33 -13.78 -0.51
N ILE A 30 -0.54 -14.11 0.52
CA ILE A 30 0.51 -13.20 1.05
C ILE A 30 1.67 -13.05 0.07
N SER A 31 2.01 -14.10 -0.68
CA SER A 31 3.05 -14.07 -1.71
C SER A 31 2.65 -13.26 -2.94
N SER A 32 1.39 -12.82 -3.02
CA SER A 32 0.88 -12.10 -4.17
C SER A 32 1.31 -10.63 -4.17
N GLU A 33 1.70 -10.10 -5.33
CA GLU A 33 1.95 -8.66 -5.48
C GLU A 33 0.71 -7.82 -5.11
N TYR A 34 -0.49 -8.38 -5.31
CA TYR A 34 -1.76 -7.73 -4.94
C TYR A 34 -1.91 -7.51 -3.44
N PHE A 35 -1.36 -8.41 -2.61
CA PHE A 35 -1.39 -8.23 -1.15
C PHE A 35 -0.57 -7.02 -0.72
N ASN A 36 0.61 -6.82 -1.34
CA ASN A 36 1.44 -5.65 -1.06
C ASN A 36 0.72 -4.34 -1.42
N TYR A 37 0.08 -4.28 -2.59
CA TYR A 37 -0.70 -3.09 -2.98
C TYR A 37 -1.88 -2.83 -2.03
N LEU A 38 -2.56 -3.88 -1.57
CA LEU A 38 -3.66 -3.77 -0.63
C LEU A 38 -3.21 -3.25 0.74
N VAL A 39 -2.07 -3.75 1.25
CA VAL A 39 -1.49 -3.27 2.51
C VAL A 39 -1.12 -1.79 2.43
N VAL A 40 -0.52 -1.36 1.32
CA VAL A 40 -0.17 0.05 1.10
C VAL A 40 -1.40 0.93 1.01
N ALA A 41 -2.42 0.51 0.25
CA ALA A 41 -3.66 1.26 0.13
C ALA A 41 -4.37 1.42 1.48
N LEU A 42 -4.39 0.34 2.28
CA LEU A 42 -4.98 0.36 3.62
C LEU A 42 -4.17 1.26 4.56
N ALA A 43 -2.84 1.21 4.52
CA ALA A 43 -1.99 2.12 5.28
C ALA A 43 -2.22 3.59 4.92
N ALA A 44 -2.30 3.91 3.63
CA ALA A 44 -2.57 5.26 3.14
C ALA A 44 -3.93 5.79 3.61
N LEU A 45 -4.97 4.95 3.60
CA LEU A 45 -6.31 5.30 4.09
C LEU A 45 -6.35 5.49 5.61
N LEU A 46 -5.66 4.65 6.37
CA LEU A 46 -5.58 4.81 7.82
C LEU A 46 -4.83 6.09 8.20
N MET A 47 -3.74 6.39 7.50
CA MET A 47 -2.95 7.61 7.72
C MET A 47 -3.70 8.89 7.32
N SER A 48 -4.66 8.82 6.39
CA SER A 48 -5.38 10.00 5.95
C SER A 48 -6.40 10.55 6.94
N GLY A 49 -6.65 9.86 8.06
CA GLY A 49 -7.66 10.28 9.05
C GLY A 49 -9.07 9.75 8.75
N VAL A 50 -9.19 8.69 7.93
CA VAL A 50 -10.50 8.08 7.63
C VAL A 50 -11.27 7.66 8.88
N ILE A 51 -10.56 7.27 9.95
CA ILE A 51 -11.18 6.91 11.23
C ILE A 51 -11.90 8.12 11.83
N TYR A 52 -11.25 9.30 11.84
CA TYR A 52 -11.86 10.54 12.31
C TYR A 52 -13.09 10.88 11.48
N ALA A 53 -13.00 10.76 10.16
CA ALA A 53 -14.10 11.05 9.25
C ALA A 53 -15.33 10.15 9.47
N VAL A 54 -15.12 8.87 9.76
CA VAL A 54 -16.20 7.91 10.04
C VAL A 54 -16.84 8.17 11.40
N VAL A 55 -16.05 8.52 12.42
CA VAL A 55 -16.53 8.71 13.80
C VAL A 55 -17.21 10.07 13.98
N GLU A 56 -16.55 11.15 13.59
CA GLU A 56 -17.04 12.53 13.82
C GLU A 56 -18.03 12.99 12.74
N GLN A 57 -18.08 12.28 11.60
CA GLN A 57 -18.93 12.60 10.45
C GLN A 57 -18.89 14.09 10.06
N PRO A 58 -17.70 14.65 9.80
CA PRO A 58 -17.58 16.04 9.42
C PRO A 58 -18.28 16.29 8.08
N ARG A 59 -18.57 17.56 7.81
CA ARG A 59 -19.08 17.97 6.50
C ARG A 59 -18.06 17.66 5.40
N VAL A 60 -18.56 17.44 4.19
CA VAL A 60 -17.67 17.16 3.03
C VAL A 60 -16.74 18.34 2.75
N MET A 61 -17.25 19.56 2.92
CA MET A 61 -16.53 20.82 2.78
C MET A 61 -16.97 21.79 3.87
N TRP A 62 -16.13 22.78 4.19
CA TRP A 62 -16.45 23.84 5.14
C TRP A 62 -16.68 25.16 4.39
N GLY A 63 -17.95 25.48 4.11
CA GLY A 63 -18.29 26.58 3.21
C GLY A 63 -17.70 26.32 1.83
N ASP A 64 -16.93 27.28 1.31
CA ASP A 64 -16.24 27.18 0.01
C ASP A 64 -14.82 26.60 0.11
N VAL A 65 -14.39 26.16 1.31
CA VAL A 65 -13.03 25.68 1.55
C VAL A 65 -13.01 24.17 1.73
N PHE A 66 -12.12 23.51 0.98
CA PHE A 66 -11.91 22.05 1.06
C PHE A 66 -11.23 21.62 2.35
N PHE A 67 -10.34 22.46 2.90
CA PHE A 67 -9.53 22.17 4.09
C PHE A 67 -10.10 22.88 5.32
N TYR A 68 -10.19 22.16 6.43
CA TYR A 68 -10.65 22.78 7.67
C TYR A 68 -9.54 23.67 8.27
N PRO A 69 -9.80 24.95 8.60
CA PRO A 69 -8.78 25.90 9.07
C PRO A 69 -8.48 25.72 10.56
N SER A 70 -8.25 24.48 10.98
CA SER A 70 -7.83 24.12 12.34
C SER A 70 -7.19 22.74 12.33
N THR A 71 -6.23 22.54 13.21
CA THR A 71 -5.59 21.23 13.42
C THR A 71 -6.49 20.22 14.13
N LEU A 72 -7.57 20.68 14.77
CA LEU A 72 -8.50 19.84 15.53
C LEU A 72 -9.63 19.27 14.66
N GLY A 73 -9.80 19.76 13.44
CA GLY A 73 -10.87 19.33 12.54
C GLY A 73 -10.36 18.84 11.20
N GLN A 74 -11.25 18.17 10.47
CA GLN A 74 -10.99 17.61 9.16
C GLN A 74 -12.30 17.53 8.37
N THR A 75 -12.23 17.61 7.04
CA THR A 75 -13.38 17.39 6.14
C THR A 75 -13.22 16.07 5.38
N TRP A 76 -14.30 15.52 4.79
CA TRP A 76 -14.16 14.36 3.91
C TRP A 76 -13.31 14.64 2.67
N ALA A 77 -13.43 15.83 2.09
CA ALA A 77 -12.59 16.22 0.96
C ALA A 77 -11.11 16.17 1.32
N GLU A 78 -10.75 16.66 2.50
CA GLU A 78 -9.38 16.63 2.99
C GLU A 78 -8.86 15.20 3.18
N VAL A 79 -9.66 14.30 3.75
CA VAL A 79 -9.30 12.87 3.91
C VAL A 79 -8.97 12.22 2.58
N ILE A 80 -9.80 12.47 1.56
CA ILE A 80 -9.61 11.91 0.22
C ILE A 80 -8.35 12.47 -0.43
N ILE A 81 -8.16 13.79 -0.39
CA ILE A 81 -6.99 14.46 -0.96
C ILE A 81 -5.70 13.97 -0.28
N ILE A 82 -5.68 13.86 1.05
CA ILE A 82 -4.53 13.35 1.80
C ILE A 82 -4.25 11.87 1.45
N ALA A 83 -5.29 11.03 1.36
CA ALA A 83 -5.14 9.63 0.97
C ALA A 83 -4.53 9.49 -0.44
N MET A 84 -5.03 10.26 -1.40
CA MET A 84 -4.49 10.27 -2.77
C MET A 84 -3.04 10.76 -2.80
N SER A 85 -2.71 11.75 -1.97
CA SER A 85 -1.34 12.25 -1.84
C SER A 85 -0.39 11.19 -1.32
N TYR A 86 -0.77 10.43 -0.29
CA TYR A 86 0.02 9.31 0.21
C TYR A 86 0.20 8.21 -0.85
N MET A 87 -0.84 7.90 -1.63
CA MET A 87 -0.73 6.95 -2.73
C MET A 87 0.24 7.44 -3.82
N LEU A 88 0.18 8.72 -4.20
CA LEU A 88 1.14 9.31 -5.14
C LEU A 88 2.57 9.27 -4.60
N CYS A 89 2.76 9.53 -3.30
CA CYS A 89 4.07 9.44 -2.66
C CYS A 89 4.64 8.02 -2.79
N PHE A 90 3.82 7.01 -2.51
CA PHE A 90 4.21 5.61 -2.65
C PHE A 90 4.52 5.24 -4.10
N ILE A 91 3.69 5.67 -5.05
CA ILE A 91 3.92 5.45 -6.49
C ILE A 91 5.26 6.08 -6.91
N GLY A 92 5.53 7.32 -6.51
CA GLY A 92 6.80 8.01 -6.79
C GLY A 92 8.00 7.24 -6.26
N MET A 93 7.96 6.81 -4.98
CA MET A 93 8.99 5.98 -4.38
C MET A 93 9.15 4.63 -5.09
N TYR A 94 8.05 4.00 -5.49
CA TYR A 94 8.07 2.72 -6.19
C TYR A 94 8.71 2.83 -7.57
N LEU A 95 8.44 3.90 -8.32
CA LEU A 95 9.12 4.15 -9.61
C LEU A 95 10.62 4.35 -9.43
N ILE A 96 11.04 5.12 -8.42
CA ILE A 96 12.45 5.31 -8.07
C ILE A 96 13.11 3.97 -7.74
N TYR A 97 12.48 3.16 -6.87
CA TYR A 97 12.97 1.83 -6.54
C TYR A 97 13.10 0.93 -7.77
N LYS A 98 12.08 0.90 -8.63
CA LYS A 98 12.06 0.06 -9.83
C LYS A 98 13.11 0.47 -10.86
N SER A 99 13.52 1.74 -10.89
CA SER A 99 14.51 2.26 -11.83
C SER A 99 15.87 1.53 -11.74
N HIS A 100 16.27 1.09 -10.54
CA HIS A 100 17.51 0.34 -10.32
C HIS A 100 17.52 -1.01 -11.04
N ARG A 101 16.35 -1.57 -11.37
CA ARG A 101 16.26 -2.83 -12.11
C ARG A 101 16.55 -2.68 -13.60
N TYR A 102 16.46 -1.46 -14.14
CA TYR A 102 16.67 -1.15 -15.55
C TYR A 102 18.05 -0.52 -15.84
N LEU A 103 19.05 -0.77 -14.99
CA LEU A 103 20.41 -0.20 -15.16
C LEU A 103 21.05 -0.50 -16.52
N TYR A 104 20.68 -1.61 -17.16
CA TYR A 104 21.16 -1.99 -18.48
C TYR A 104 20.51 -1.18 -19.63
N GLU A 105 19.44 -0.44 -19.35
CA GLU A 105 18.73 0.42 -20.29
C GLU A 105 18.65 1.86 -19.74
N PRO A 106 19.73 2.65 -19.88
CA PRO A 106 19.90 3.90 -19.14
C PRO A 106 18.79 4.92 -19.42
N LYS A 107 18.22 4.92 -20.62
CA LYS A 107 17.09 5.80 -20.97
C LYS A 107 15.85 5.49 -20.15
N HIS A 108 15.50 4.21 -19.99
CA HIS A 108 14.33 3.79 -19.22
C HIS A 108 14.54 3.96 -17.72
N ALA A 109 15.71 3.64 -17.19
CA ALA A 109 16.05 3.92 -15.80
C ALA A 109 15.96 5.42 -15.47
N SER A 110 16.51 6.27 -16.34
CA SER A 110 16.49 7.73 -16.15
C SER A 110 15.08 8.30 -16.15
N ILE A 111 14.22 7.87 -17.08
CA ILE A 111 12.81 8.31 -17.12
C ILE A 111 12.08 7.88 -15.84
N MET A 112 12.24 6.63 -15.39
CA MET A 112 11.60 6.16 -14.16
C MET A 112 12.08 6.94 -12.92
N MET A 113 13.38 7.24 -12.84
CA MET A 113 13.94 8.08 -11.77
C MET A 113 13.35 9.48 -11.77
N ILE A 114 13.35 10.16 -12.92
CA ILE A 114 12.89 11.55 -13.04
C ILE A 114 11.40 11.63 -12.75
N VAL A 115 10.58 10.78 -13.38
CA VAL A 115 9.13 10.76 -13.18
C VAL A 115 8.78 10.39 -11.74
N GLY A 116 9.42 9.38 -11.17
CA GLY A 116 9.21 8.99 -9.79
C GLY A 116 9.55 10.11 -8.80
N THR A 117 10.68 10.79 -9.02
CA THR A 117 11.10 11.93 -8.21
C THR A 117 10.13 13.09 -8.31
N LEU A 118 9.64 13.40 -9.51
CA LEU A 118 8.72 14.51 -9.74
C LEU A 118 7.35 14.24 -9.09
N ILE A 119 6.82 13.03 -9.21
CA ILE A 119 5.59 12.61 -8.53
C ILE A 119 5.74 12.69 -7.01
N LEU A 120 6.85 12.17 -6.47
CA LEU A 120 7.15 12.21 -5.04
C LEU A 120 7.22 13.66 -4.54
N PHE A 121 7.93 14.52 -5.27
CA PHE A 121 8.08 15.92 -4.90
C PHE A 121 6.75 16.66 -4.92
N VAL A 122 5.93 16.48 -5.96
CA VAL A 122 4.60 17.09 -6.06
C VAL A 122 3.70 16.63 -4.91
N SER A 123 3.72 15.34 -4.58
CA SER A 123 2.94 14.81 -3.45
C SER A 123 3.35 15.42 -2.11
N LEU A 124 4.67 15.53 -1.85
CA LEU A 124 5.18 16.15 -0.62
C LEU A 124 4.83 17.63 -0.52
N VAL A 125 4.95 18.38 -1.62
CA VAL A 125 4.57 19.80 -1.67
C VAL A 125 3.08 19.95 -1.38
N LEU A 126 2.24 19.10 -1.95
CA LEU A 126 0.80 19.16 -1.73
C LEU A 126 0.44 18.88 -0.25
N LEU A 127 1.05 17.88 0.37
CA LEU A 127 0.90 17.63 1.81
C LEU A 127 1.41 18.79 2.66
N MET A 128 2.52 19.40 2.28
CA MET A 128 3.10 20.55 2.98
C MET A 128 2.18 21.78 2.89
N ILE A 129 1.56 22.03 1.74
CA ILE A 129 0.57 23.11 1.57
C ILE A 129 -0.63 22.88 2.48
N ILE A 130 -1.20 21.67 2.49
CA ILE A 130 -2.35 21.33 3.36
C ILE A 130 -1.99 21.58 4.82
N TYR A 131 -0.81 21.13 5.24
CA TYR A 131 -0.33 21.34 6.60
C TYR A 131 -0.13 22.82 6.94
N GLY A 132 0.39 23.62 6.00
CA GLY A 132 0.52 25.07 6.14
C GLY A 132 -0.83 25.75 6.34
N VAL A 133 -1.81 25.44 5.48
CA VAL A 133 -3.19 25.94 5.58
C VAL A 133 -3.80 25.62 6.94
N LYS A 134 -3.58 24.40 7.46
CA LYS A 134 -4.07 24.01 8.79
C LYS A 134 -3.40 24.75 9.95
N ARG A 135 -2.16 25.19 9.79
CA ARG A 135 -1.43 25.99 10.79
C ARG A 135 -1.68 27.50 10.69
N GLY A 136 -2.45 27.97 9.70
CA GLY A 136 -2.68 29.39 9.48
C GLY A 136 -1.48 30.11 8.87
N TRP A 137 -0.71 29.41 8.04
CA TRP A 137 0.37 29.96 7.21
C TRP A 137 -0.14 30.34 5.83
#